data_AF-A0A955U1B9-F1
#
_entry.id   AF-A0A955U1B9-F1
#
_cell.length_a   1.000
_cell.length_b   1.000
_cell.length_c   1.000
_cell.angle_alpha   90.00
_cell.angle_beta   90.00
_cell.angle_gamma   90.00
#
_symmetry.space_group_name_H-M   'P 1'
#
loop_
_entity.id
_entity.type
_entity.pdbx_description
1 polymer ?
#
loop_
_entity_poly.entity_id
_entity_poly.type
_entity_poly.pdbx_seq_one_letter_code
_entity_poly.pdbx_strand_id
1 'polypeptide(L)'
;MSFEHSLRRLNAFEGLCLTAQDLMDEQLYHRQTQYRHALYLHGFGVVQGLQVELEQRKKKYNAVIKSGYGITREGQGVHLRQDVMVPLEVPKQDGEYLLWLFHVEKGDPDTQRPVFDTADQRESRIVEEVAPRLLPADDEHPDAVALTRINVRLGRMVQMQLPVPRAGRQIRAAESYLK
;
A
#
# COMPACT_ATOMS: atom_id res chain seq x y z
N MET A 1 -8.04 14.22 -4.48
CA MET A 1 -8.80 13.21 -3.70
C MET A 1 -10.26 13.40 -4.00
N SER A 2 -10.84 12.60 -4.91
CA SER A 2 -12.27 12.69 -5.18
C SER A 2 -12.99 11.88 -4.10
N PHE A 3 -13.85 12.54 -3.33
CA PHE A 3 -14.72 11.91 -2.33
C PHE A 3 -15.92 11.24 -3.02
N GLU A 4 -15.67 10.54 -4.12
CA GLU A 4 -16.69 10.22 -5.12
C GLU A 4 -17.69 9.16 -4.68
N HIS A 5 -17.33 8.34 -3.69
CA HIS A 5 -18.15 7.20 -3.29
C HIS A 5 -18.83 7.46 -1.94
N SER A 6 -20.15 7.63 -1.95
CA SER A 6 -20.95 7.56 -0.72
C SER A 6 -20.91 6.14 -0.16
N LEU A 7 -20.64 5.99 1.14
CA LEU A 7 -20.63 4.68 1.78
C LEU A 7 -22.06 4.13 1.85
N ARG A 8 -22.27 2.94 1.32
CA ARG A 8 -23.54 2.22 1.39
C ARG A 8 -23.34 0.99 2.26
N ARG A 9 -24.16 0.84 3.28
CA ARG A 9 -24.15 -0.32 4.18
C ARG A 9 -25.32 -1.24 3.81
N LEU A 10 -25.08 -2.55 3.84
CA LEU A 10 -26.13 -3.55 3.70
C LEU A 10 -27.19 -3.35 4.80
N ASN A 11 -28.46 -3.32 4.42
CA ASN A 11 -29.59 -3.24 5.34
C ASN A 11 -30.36 -4.57 5.27
N ALA A 12 -29.88 -5.58 6.00
CA ALA A 12 -30.51 -6.89 6.02
C ALA A 12 -31.89 -6.84 6.68
N PHE A 13 -32.84 -7.60 6.14
CA PHE A 13 -34.20 -7.76 6.67
C PHE A 13 -34.64 -9.22 6.59
N GLU A 14 -35.69 -9.57 7.33
CA GLU A 14 -36.21 -10.93 7.38
C GLU A 14 -36.72 -11.39 6.00
N GLY A 15 -36.26 -12.56 5.55
CA GLY A 15 -36.56 -13.09 4.22
C GLY A 15 -35.62 -12.62 3.10
N LEU A 16 -34.62 -11.78 3.38
CA LEU A 16 -33.58 -11.45 2.41
C LEU A 16 -32.62 -12.64 2.20
N CYS A 17 -32.52 -13.12 0.97
CA CYS A 17 -31.50 -14.11 0.58
C CYS A 17 -30.17 -13.40 0.29
N LEU A 18 -29.14 -13.66 1.10
CA LEU A 18 -27.81 -13.10 0.89
C LEU A 18 -27.07 -13.80 -0.26
N THR A 19 -26.42 -12.99 -1.09
CA THR A 19 -25.54 -13.43 -2.17
C THR A 19 -24.08 -13.19 -1.83
N ALA A 20 -23.17 -13.77 -2.60
CA ALA A 20 -21.75 -13.46 -2.50
C ALA A 20 -21.46 -11.96 -2.72
N GLN A 21 -22.26 -11.28 -3.55
CA GLN A 21 -22.12 -9.85 -3.79
C GLN A 21 -22.48 -9.04 -2.55
N ASP A 22 -23.54 -9.41 -1.82
CA ASP A 22 -23.93 -8.69 -0.60
C ASP A 22 -22.82 -8.76 0.47
N LEU A 23 -22.18 -9.92 0.61
CA LEU A 23 -21.04 -10.11 1.51
C LEU A 23 -19.79 -9.35 1.03
N MET A 24 -19.60 -9.22 -0.29
CA MET A 24 -18.53 -8.41 -0.86
C MET A 24 -18.76 -6.92 -0.59
N ASP A 25 -19.99 -6.44 -0.76
CA ASP A 25 -20.38 -5.06 -0.51
C ASP A 25 -20.22 -4.70 0.98
N GLU A 26 -20.56 -5.61 1.88
CA GLU A 26 -20.31 -5.46 3.32
C GLU A 26 -18.81 -5.35 3.64
N GLN A 27 -17.97 -6.23 3.06
CA GLN A 27 -16.51 -6.14 3.22
C GLN A 27 -15.95 -4.82 2.70
N LEU A 28 -16.39 -4.38 1.52
CA LEU A 28 -16.00 -3.10 0.93
C LEU A 28 -16.39 -1.92 1.83
N TYR A 29 -17.61 -1.92 2.38
CA TYR A 29 -18.05 -0.89 3.32
C TYR A 29 -17.12 -0.80 4.55
N HIS A 30 -16.79 -1.93 5.16
CA HIS A 30 -15.91 -1.95 6.33
C HIS A 30 -14.49 -1.48 6.00
N ARG A 31 -13.92 -1.97 4.89
CA ARG A 31 -12.59 -1.56 4.42
C ARG A 31 -12.53 -0.07 4.13
N GLN A 32 -13.49 0.47 3.37
CA GLN A 32 -13.53 1.90 3.06
C GLN A 32 -13.71 2.76 4.32
N THR A 33 -14.49 2.29 5.30
CA THR A 33 -14.63 2.98 6.60
C THR A 33 -13.30 3.01 7.36
N GLN A 34 -12.57 1.89 7.38
CA GLN A 34 -11.24 1.82 7.98
C GLN A 34 -10.23 2.71 7.24
N TYR A 35 -10.24 2.75 5.91
CA TYR A 35 -9.35 3.60 5.12
C TYR A 35 -9.58 5.07 5.40
N ARG A 36 -10.85 5.49 5.49
CA ARG A 36 -11.21 6.85 5.89
C ARG A 36 -10.73 7.17 7.29
N HIS A 37 -10.91 6.27 8.25
CA HIS A 37 -10.42 6.45 9.61
C HIS A 37 -8.90 6.65 9.62
N ALA A 38 -8.17 5.74 8.96
CA ALA A 38 -6.72 5.78 8.86
C ALA A 38 -6.25 7.11 8.24
N LEU A 39 -6.82 7.47 7.09
CA LEU A 39 -6.40 8.67 6.36
C LEU A 39 -6.75 9.96 7.09
N TYR A 40 -7.94 10.09 7.68
CA TYR A 40 -8.38 11.34 8.31
C TYR A 40 -7.80 11.56 9.70
N LEU A 41 -7.56 10.50 10.46
CA LEU A 41 -7.00 10.62 11.82
C LEU A 41 -5.48 10.49 11.84
N HIS A 42 -4.91 9.73 10.92
CA HIS A 42 -3.47 9.44 10.89
C HIS A 42 -2.77 9.95 9.64
N GLY A 43 -3.47 10.48 8.63
CA GLY A 43 -2.83 10.91 7.38
C GLY A 43 -2.27 9.73 6.58
N PHE A 44 -1.26 10.01 5.74
CA PHE A 44 -0.61 9.00 4.90
C PHE A 44 0.91 9.07 5.05
N GLY A 45 1.58 7.99 4.66
CA GLY A 45 3.03 7.81 4.71
C GLY A 45 3.48 6.74 5.72
N VAL A 46 4.76 6.74 6.05
CA VAL A 46 5.34 5.80 7.02
C VAL A 46 4.83 6.13 8.43
N VAL A 47 4.26 5.14 9.11
CA VAL A 47 3.84 5.25 10.52
C VAL A 47 5.00 4.86 11.43
N GLN A 48 5.55 3.66 11.21
CA GLN A 48 6.63 3.10 12.03
C GLN A 48 7.49 2.14 11.19
N GLY A 49 8.80 2.13 11.44
CA GLY A 49 9.72 1.22 10.74
C GLY A 49 9.93 1.64 9.29
N LEU A 50 9.93 0.67 8.37
CA LEU A 50 10.04 0.86 6.93
C LEU A 50 11.28 1.66 6.47
N GLN A 51 12.33 1.68 7.30
CA GLN A 51 13.60 2.26 6.89
C GLN A 51 14.22 1.43 5.78
N VAL A 52 14.87 2.10 4.84
CA VAL A 52 15.54 1.45 3.71
C VAL A 52 17.03 1.70 3.82
N GLU A 53 17.80 0.63 3.65
CA GLU A 53 19.25 0.67 3.53
C GLU A 53 19.64 0.13 2.15
N LEU A 54 20.36 0.94 1.37
CA LEU A 54 20.88 0.52 0.08
C LEU A 54 22.24 -0.17 0.24
N GLU A 55 22.30 -1.46 -0.07
CA GLU A 55 23.54 -2.24 -0.10
C GLU A 55 24.02 -2.47 -1.55
N GLN A 56 25.33 -2.33 -1.78
CA GLN A 56 25.95 -2.71 -3.04
C GLN A 56 26.81 -3.97 -2.84
N ARG A 57 26.47 -5.07 -3.52
CA ARG A 57 27.24 -6.32 -3.48
C ARG A 57 27.58 -6.77 -4.90
N LYS A 58 28.87 -6.92 -5.23
CA LYS A 58 29.36 -7.48 -6.52
C LYS A 58 28.67 -6.87 -7.76
N LYS A 59 28.56 -5.54 -7.82
CA LYS A 59 27.90 -4.76 -8.90
C LYS A 59 26.36 -4.93 -9.00
N LYS A 60 25.72 -5.58 -8.04
CA LYS A 60 24.27 -5.58 -7.86
C LYS A 60 23.88 -4.68 -6.70
N TYR A 61 22.74 -4.01 -6.81
CA TYR A 61 22.17 -3.20 -5.74
C TYR A 61 21.03 -3.97 -5.08
N ASN A 62 20.98 -3.94 -3.76
CA ASN A 62 19.91 -4.52 -2.97
C ASN A 62 19.38 -3.43 -2.02
N ALA A 63 18.07 -3.26 -1.96
CA ALA A 63 17.43 -2.48 -0.91
C ALA A 63 17.01 -3.41 0.23
N VAL A 64 17.54 -3.18 1.43
CA VAL A 64 17.06 -3.84 2.66
C VAL A 64 16.00 -2.95 3.26
N ILE A 65 14.75 -3.41 3.21
CA ILE A 65 13.61 -2.70 3.80
C ILE A 65 13.34 -3.31 5.17
N LYS A 66 13.43 -2.49 6.21
CA LYS A 66 13.11 -2.89 7.58
C LYS A 66 11.61 -3.08 7.75
N SER A 67 11.24 -4.07 8.55
CA SER A 67 9.85 -4.31 8.96
C SER A 67 9.19 -3.04 9.49
N GLY A 68 7.89 -2.92 9.27
CA GLY A 68 7.16 -1.73 9.65
C GLY A 68 5.79 -1.61 9.01
N TYR A 69 5.18 -0.45 9.22
CA TYR A 69 3.82 -0.14 8.80
C TYR A 69 3.72 1.27 8.22
N GLY A 70 2.92 1.42 7.17
CA GLY A 70 2.59 2.69 6.54
C GLY A 70 1.14 2.73 6.07
N ILE A 71 0.69 3.93 5.69
CA ILE A 71 -0.66 4.18 5.20
C ILE A 71 -0.55 4.83 3.81
N THR A 72 -1.23 4.29 2.81
CA THR A 72 -1.25 4.86 1.44
C THR A 72 -2.08 6.14 1.39
N ARG A 73 -2.01 6.90 0.29
CA ARG A 73 -2.89 8.09 0.12
C ARG A 73 -4.37 7.71 -0.05
N GLU A 74 -4.65 6.45 -0.37
CA GLU A 74 -6.00 5.87 -0.38
C GLU A 74 -6.48 5.40 0.99
N GLY A 75 -5.60 5.40 2.01
CA GLY A 75 -5.91 4.96 3.37
C GLY A 75 -5.70 3.46 3.61
N GLN A 76 -5.15 2.72 2.64
CA GLN A 76 -4.82 1.31 2.81
C GLN A 76 -3.61 1.15 3.74
N GLY A 77 -3.61 0.07 4.52
CA GLY A 77 -2.49 -0.28 5.39
C GLY A 77 -1.44 -1.10 4.66
N VAL A 78 -0.19 -0.68 4.71
CA VAL A 78 0.94 -1.41 4.13
C VAL A 78 1.78 -1.96 5.28
N HIS A 79 1.71 -3.28 5.49
CA HIS A 79 2.38 -3.96 6.59
C HIS A 79 3.49 -4.90 6.09
N LEU A 80 4.74 -4.52 6.36
CA LEU A 80 5.90 -5.38 6.13
C LEU A 80 6.27 -6.09 7.43
N ARG A 81 5.91 -7.38 7.54
CA ARG A 81 6.04 -8.17 8.79
C ARG A 81 7.48 -8.45 9.21
N GLN A 82 8.40 -8.55 8.25
CA GLN A 82 9.80 -8.89 8.48
C GLN A 82 10.68 -8.10 7.51
N ASP A 83 11.96 -7.95 7.85
CA ASP A 83 12.94 -7.33 6.97
C ASP A 83 13.00 -8.10 5.64
N VAL A 84 12.96 -7.37 4.52
CA VAL A 84 13.02 -7.95 3.18
C VAL A 84 14.17 -7.32 2.40
N MET A 85 14.94 -8.17 1.73
CA MET A 85 15.97 -7.76 0.79
C MET A 85 15.40 -7.81 -0.63
N VAL A 86 15.38 -6.66 -1.30
CA VAL A 86 14.85 -6.50 -2.65
C VAL A 86 16.01 -6.25 -3.60
N PRO A 87 16.27 -7.14 -4.58
CA PRO A 87 17.23 -6.86 -5.63
C PRO A 87 16.71 -5.70 -6.49
N LEU A 88 17.54 -4.67 -6.68
CA LEU A 88 17.22 -3.52 -7.51
C LEU A 88 17.94 -3.65 -8.86
N GLU A 89 17.17 -3.56 -9.93
CA GLU A 89 17.72 -3.38 -11.27
C GLU A 89 18.04 -1.90 -11.48
N VAL A 90 19.24 -1.61 -12.02
CA VAL A 90 19.63 -0.23 -12.30
C VAL A 90 18.83 0.29 -13.49
N PRO A 91 18.00 1.34 -13.34
CA PRO A 91 17.30 1.95 -14.45
C PRO A 91 18.28 2.37 -15.55
N LYS A 92 17.84 2.27 -16.80
CA LYS A 92 18.65 2.67 -17.96
C LYS A 92 18.79 4.18 -18.09
N GLN A 93 17.84 4.92 -17.54
CA GLN A 93 17.80 6.39 -17.59
C GLN A 93 18.35 6.93 -16.27
N ASP A 94 19.22 7.93 -16.36
CA ASP A 94 19.65 8.68 -15.19
C ASP A 94 18.50 9.57 -14.71
N GLY A 95 18.34 9.70 -13.40
CA GLY A 95 17.22 10.44 -12.82
C GLY A 95 16.96 10.14 -11.35
N GLU A 96 15.93 10.78 -10.82
CA GLU A 96 15.42 10.50 -9.48
C GLU A 96 14.36 9.40 -9.53
N TYR A 97 14.53 8.40 -8.68
CA TYR A 97 13.61 7.30 -8.49
C TYR A 97 13.15 7.25 -7.04
N LEU A 98 11.97 6.70 -6.82
CA LEU A 98 11.42 6.51 -5.50
C LEU A 98 11.07 5.03 -5.31
N LEU A 99 11.53 4.46 -4.20
CA LEU A 99 11.16 3.11 -3.80
C LEU A 99 9.81 3.17 -3.11
N TRP A 100 8.82 2.57 -3.75
CA TRP A 100 7.44 2.50 -3.29
C TRP A 100 7.16 1.12 -2.71
N LEU A 101 6.28 1.06 -1.72
CA LEU A 101 5.74 -0.17 -1.17
C LEU A 101 4.23 -0.21 -1.43
N PHE A 102 3.82 -1.05 -2.37
CA PHE A 102 2.43 -1.19 -2.80
C PHE A 102 1.67 -2.16 -1.90
N HIS A 103 0.41 -1.87 -1.62
CA HIS A 103 -0.55 -2.86 -1.11
C HIS A 103 -1.01 -3.75 -2.27
N VAL A 104 -0.98 -5.07 -2.09
CA VAL A 104 -1.36 -6.03 -3.15
C VAL A 104 -2.31 -7.07 -2.59
N GLU A 105 -3.37 -7.35 -3.34
CA GLU A 105 -4.36 -8.38 -3.02
C GLU A 105 -4.30 -9.48 -4.06
N LYS A 106 -4.26 -10.73 -3.60
CA LYS A 106 -4.32 -11.91 -4.47
C LYS A 106 -5.17 -13.00 -3.82
N GLY A 107 -5.79 -13.84 -4.63
CA GLY A 107 -6.44 -15.06 -4.14
C GLY A 107 -5.42 -15.96 -3.43
N ASP A 108 -5.83 -16.60 -2.35
CA ASP A 108 -5.02 -17.59 -1.65
C ASP A 108 -5.16 -18.96 -2.33
N PRO A 109 -4.14 -19.44 -3.06
CA PRO A 109 -4.22 -20.68 -3.83
C PRO A 109 -4.43 -21.91 -2.95
N ASP A 110 -4.07 -21.85 -1.66
CA ASP A 110 -4.24 -22.97 -0.72
C ASP A 110 -5.69 -23.09 -0.22
N THR A 111 -6.57 -22.16 -0.61
CA THR A 111 -7.97 -22.08 -0.14
C THR A 111 -8.97 -22.33 -1.25
N GLN A 112 -8.57 -23.03 -2.31
CA GLN A 112 -9.46 -23.37 -3.40
C GLN A 112 -10.66 -24.20 -2.93
N ARG A 113 -11.84 -23.82 -3.42
CA ARG A 113 -13.11 -24.50 -3.17
C ARG A 113 -13.84 -24.73 -4.49
N PRO A 114 -14.60 -25.83 -4.62
CA PRO A 114 -15.45 -26.05 -5.78
C PRO A 114 -16.55 -24.98 -5.83
N VAL A 115 -16.81 -24.46 -7.02
CA VAL A 115 -17.96 -23.59 -7.28
C VAL A 115 -19.20 -24.49 -7.45
N PHE A 116 -20.27 -24.18 -6.72
CA PHE A 116 -21.49 -25.00 -6.70
C PHE A 116 -22.02 -25.23 -8.12
N ASP A 117 -22.37 -26.49 -8.43
CA ASP A 117 -22.91 -26.93 -9.71
C ASP A 117 -21.99 -26.68 -10.93
N THR A 118 -20.67 -26.64 -10.72
CA THR A 118 -19.67 -26.52 -11.79
C THR A 118 -18.45 -27.42 -11.53
N ALA A 119 -17.60 -27.60 -12.53
CA ALA A 119 -16.29 -28.24 -12.38
C ALA A 119 -15.18 -27.27 -11.92
N ASP A 120 -15.50 -25.99 -11.78
CA ASP A 120 -14.53 -24.94 -11.50
C ASP A 120 -14.13 -24.93 -10.02
N GLN A 121 -12.88 -24.52 -9.77
CA GLN A 121 -12.41 -24.19 -8.43
C GLN A 121 -11.96 -22.73 -8.37
N ARG A 122 -12.21 -22.08 -7.24
CA ARG A 122 -11.81 -20.69 -6.98
C ARG A 122 -11.26 -20.54 -5.59
N GLU A 123 -10.32 -19.61 -5.41
CA GLU A 123 -9.80 -19.26 -4.10
C GLU A 123 -10.91 -18.68 -3.22
N SER A 124 -11.01 -19.14 -1.97
CA SER A 124 -12.04 -18.68 -1.02
C SER A 124 -11.54 -17.62 -0.05
N ARG A 125 -10.24 -17.29 -0.08
CA ARG A 125 -9.61 -16.25 0.73
C ARG A 125 -8.77 -15.32 -0.16
N ILE A 126 -8.60 -14.10 0.33
CA ILE A 126 -7.71 -13.09 -0.25
C ILE A 126 -6.55 -12.91 0.72
N VAL A 127 -5.32 -12.95 0.21
CA VAL A 127 -4.11 -12.59 0.94
C VAL A 127 -3.76 -11.15 0.62
N GLU A 128 -3.56 -10.36 1.67
CA GLU A 128 -3.00 -9.01 1.60
C GLU A 128 -1.48 -9.08 1.80
N GLU A 129 -0.74 -8.61 0.81
CA GLU A 129 0.72 -8.57 0.78
C GLU A 129 1.22 -7.19 0.38
N VAL A 130 2.54 -7.03 0.41
CA VAL A 130 3.20 -5.80 -0.02
C VAL A 130 4.23 -6.08 -1.11
N ALA A 131 4.29 -5.20 -2.10
CA ALA A 131 5.21 -5.33 -3.23
C ALA A 131 6.10 -4.07 -3.37
N PRO A 132 7.42 -4.17 -3.13
CA PRO A 132 8.33 -3.06 -3.33
C PRO A 132 8.61 -2.85 -4.83
N ARG A 133 8.55 -1.61 -5.30
CA ARG A 133 8.85 -1.25 -6.70
C ARG A 133 9.63 0.05 -6.76
N LEU A 134 10.64 0.09 -7.63
CA LEU A 134 11.41 1.30 -7.91
C LEU A 134 10.84 1.97 -9.15
N LEU A 135 10.28 3.17 -9.00
CA LEU A 135 9.61 3.91 -10.07
C LEU A 135 10.16 5.34 -10.16
N PRO A 136 10.03 6.03 -11.30
CA PRO A 136 10.40 7.45 -11.42
C PRO A 136 9.79 8.29 -10.29
N ALA A 137 10.54 9.26 -9.76
CA ALA A 137 10.09 10.06 -8.62
C ALA A 137 8.95 11.04 -8.94
N ASP A 138 8.74 11.33 -10.22
CA ASP A 138 7.66 12.20 -10.72
C ASP A 138 6.31 11.47 -10.81
N ASP A 139 6.32 10.14 -10.77
CA ASP A 139 5.09 9.34 -10.83
C ASP A 139 4.41 9.32 -9.45
N GLU A 140 3.13 9.67 -9.42
CA GLU A 140 2.32 9.57 -8.22
C GLU A 140 1.62 8.22 -8.10
N HIS A 141 1.82 7.55 -6.97
CA HIS A 141 1.20 6.27 -6.64
C HIS A 141 0.36 6.39 -5.36
N PRO A 142 -0.95 6.68 -5.47
CA PRO A 142 -1.80 6.90 -4.29
C PRO A 142 -2.04 5.60 -3.49
N ASP A 143 -1.90 4.45 -4.12
CA ASP A 143 -2.02 3.08 -3.62
C ASP A 143 -0.72 2.52 -3.00
N ALA A 144 0.30 3.38 -2.82
CA ALA A 144 1.59 2.97 -2.28
C ALA A 144 2.14 3.92 -1.21
N VAL A 145 3.09 3.42 -0.42
CA VAL A 145 3.86 4.20 0.55
C VAL A 145 5.26 4.48 0.02
N ALA A 146 5.62 5.76 -0.03
CA ALA A 146 6.96 6.21 -0.39
C ALA A 146 7.97 5.87 0.72
N LEU A 147 9.01 5.10 0.40
CA LEU A 147 10.02 4.65 1.38
C LEU A 147 11.31 5.46 1.36
N THR A 148 11.94 5.60 0.19
CA THR A 148 13.18 6.35 0.04
C THR A 148 13.36 6.83 -1.40
N ARG A 149 14.06 7.96 -1.56
CA ARG A 149 14.52 8.45 -2.86
C ARG A 149 15.89 7.86 -3.19
N ILE A 150 16.09 7.52 -4.45
CA ILE A 150 17.33 6.97 -5.02
C ILE A 150 17.67 7.79 -6.26
N ASN A 151 18.86 8.36 -6.30
CA ASN A 151 19.38 9.05 -7.46
C ASN A 151 20.22 8.08 -8.29
N VAL A 152 19.94 7.99 -9.59
CA VAL A 152 20.67 7.18 -10.54
C VAL A 152 21.48 8.11 -11.43
N ARG A 153 22.82 7.98 -11.39
CA ARG A 153 23.73 8.73 -12.26
C ARG A 153 24.86 7.84 -12.75
N LEU A 154 25.09 7.81 -14.06
CA LEU A 154 26.17 7.03 -14.68
C LEU A 154 26.16 5.56 -14.22
N GLY A 155 24.96 4.97 -14.10
CA GLY A 155 24.77 3.58 -13.64
C GLY A 155 25.08 3.34 -12.15
N ARG A 156 25.20 4.40 -11.34
CA ARG A 156 25.35 4.32 -9.88
C ARG A 156 24.07 4.75 -9.18
N MET A 157 23.65 3.97 -8.19
CA MET A 157 22.52 4.29 -7.32
C MET A 157 23.04 4.87 -6.02
N VAL A 158 22.48 6.01 -5.62
CA VAL A 158 22.78 6.65 -4.34
C VAL A 158 21.47 6.96 -3.64
N GLN A 159 21.34 6.43 -2.42
CA GLN A 159 20.21 6.76 -1.56
C GLN A 159 20.29 8.23 -1.13
N MET A 160 19.20 8.97 -1.32
CA MET A 160 19.10 10.36 -0.89
C MET A 160 18.53 10.45 0.51
N GLN A 161 19.14 11.26 1.37
CA GLN A 161 18.65 11.56 2.73
C GLN A 161 17.57 12.64 2.71
N LEU A 162 16.54 12.43 1.89
CA LEU A 162 15.37 13.31 1.83
C LEU A 162 14.22 12.72 2.65
N PRO A 163 13.47 13.56 3.38
CA PRO A 163 12.34 13.08 4.16
C PRO A 163 11.25 12.52 3.24
N VAL A 164 10.72 11.35 3.59
CA VAL A 164 9.50 10.80 3.00
C VAL A 164 8.27 11.14 3.83
N PRO A 165 7.07 11.15 3.24
CA PRO A 165 5.82 11.39 3.97
C PRO A 165 5.71 10.47 5.18
N ARG A 166 5.32 11.04 6.32
CA ARG A 166 5.06 10.31 7.57
C ARG A 166 3.63 10.56 8.03
N ALA A 167 2.93 9.47 8.32
CA ALA A 167 1.62 9.51 8.93
C ALA A 167 1.73 10.06 10.38
N GLY A 168 0.71 10.75 10.84
CA GLY A 168 0.59 11.33 12.18
C GLY A 168 1.34 12.64 12.39
N ARG A 169 2.23 13.03 11.46
CA ARG A 169 2.98 14.29 11.53
C ARG A 169 2.21 15.39 10.80
N GLN A 170 1.12 15.89 11.40
CA GLN A 170 0.48 17.09 10.88
C GLN A 170 1.43 18.29 11.03
N ILE A 171 1.79 18.93 9.92
CA ILE A 171 2.12 20.35 9.93
C ILE A 171 0.80 21.06 10.22
N ARG A 172 0.61 21.48 11.49
CA ARG A 172 -0.54 22.21 12.05
C ARG A 172 -1.59 22.66 11.02
N ALA A 173 -2.67 21.88 10.87
CA ALA A 173 -3.84 22.25 10.07
C ALA A 173 -5.12 22.20 10.93
N ALA A 174 -5.04 22.69 12.17
CA ALA A 174 -6.19 22.85 13.07
C ALA A 174 -6.23 24.24 13.72
N GLU A 175 -5.80 25.28 13.00
CA GLU A 175 -6.02 26.70 13.37
C GLU A 175 -7.09 27.35 12.45
N SER A 176 -8.13 26.61 12.07
CA SER A 176 -9.22 27.16 11.23
C SER A 176 -10.61 26.97 11.82
N TYR A 177 -10.80 27.32 13.10
CA TYR A 177 -12.11 27.65 13.66
C TYR A 177 -11.95 28.73 14.73
N LEU A 178 -11.66 29.96 14.31
CA LEU A 178 -11.89 31.20 15.06
C LEU A 178 -11.69 32.37 14.08
N LYS A 179 -12.72 32.69 13.30
CA LYS A 179 -13.12 34.04 12.89
C LYS A 179 -14.61 34.04 12.59
#